data_AF-A0A527D0G7-F1
#
_entry.id   AF-A0A527D0G7-F1
#
_cell.length_a   1.000
_cell.length_b   1.000
_cell.length_c   1.000
_cell.angle_alpha   90.00
_cell.angle_beta   90.00
_cell.angle_gamma   90.00
#
_symmetry.space_group_name_H-M   'P 1'
#
loop_
_entity.id
_entity.type
_entity.pdbx_description
1 polymer ?
#
loop_
_entity_poly.entity_id
_entity_poly.type
_entity_poly.pdbx_seq_one_letter_code
_entity_poly.pdbx_strand_id
1 'polypeptide(L)' 'MSAKPINSILFVCLGNICRSPLAEGVFRAVWAERGLGRNMLLDSAATSGWEVGSAPDPRS' A
#
# COMPACT_ATOMS: atom_id res chain seq x y z
N MET A 1 -12.87 -4.02 26.20
CA MET A 1 -11.85 -3.10 25.65
C MET A 1 -12.18 -2.93 24.17
N SER A 2 -12.50 -1.72 23.72
CA SER A 2 -12.79 -1.49 22.29
C SER A 2 -11.46 -1.31 21.54
N ALA A 3 -11.20 -2.14 20.53
CA ALA A 3 -10.01 -1.99 19.71
C ALA A 3 -10.06 -0.65 18.97
N LYS A 4 -8.93 0.07 18.96
CA LYS A 4 -8.82 1.33 18.21
C LYS A 4 -9.03 1.04 16.72
N PRO A 5 -9.86 1.82 16.00
CA PRO A 5 -10.07 1.59 14.58
C PRO A 5 -8.75 1.76 13.81
N ILE A 6 -8.47 0.82 12.91
CA ILE A 6 -7.36 0.91 11.97
C ILE A 6 -7.80 1.87 10.86
N ASN A 7 -7.13 3.02 10.78
CA ASN A 7 -7.43 4.05 9.78
C ASN A 7 -6.32 4.21 8.74
N SER A 8 -5.20 3.50 8.90
CA SER A 8 -4.03 3.63 8.02
C SER A 8 -3.25 2.33 7.89
N ILE A 9 -2.75 2.05 6.69
CA ILE A 9 -1.88 0.90 6.38
C ILE A 9 -0.73 1.38 5.48
N LEU A 10 0.51 1.00 5.85
CA LEU A 10 1.71 1.21 5.03
C LEU A 10 2.26 -0.15 4.58
N PHE A 11 2.32 -0.39 3.27
CA PHE A 11 2.90 -1.60 2.70
C PHE A 11 4.41 -1.41 2.49
N VAL A 12 5.24 -2.32 2.98
CA VAL A 12 6.70 -2.16 2.91
C VAL A 12 7.36 -3.36 2.24
N CYS A 13 8.28 -3.09 1.31
CA CYS A 13 9.18 -4.10 0.75
C CYS A 13 10.59 -3.52 0.60
N LEU A 14 11.53 -4.28 0.00
CA LEU A 14 12.92 -3.81 -0.10
C LEU A 14 13.03 -2.49 -0.87
N GLY A 15 12.47 -2.40 -2.08
CA GLY A 15 12.70 -1.28 -3.01
C GLY A 15 11.46 -0.52 -3.47
N ASN A 16 10.26 -0.80 -2.93
CA ASN A 16 9.01 -0.10 -3.30
C ASN A 16 8.64 -0.04 -4.79
N ILE A 17 9.23 -0.88 -5.63
CA ILE A 17 8.91 -0.93 -7.07
C ILE A 17 8.13 -2.18 -7.49
N CYS A 18 8.07 -3.25 -6.69
CA CYS A 18 7.34 -4.47 -7.10
C CYS A 18 6.22 -4.83 -6.11
N ARG A 19 6.59 -5.28 -4.91
CA ARG A 19 5.64 -5.94 -4.00
C ARG A 19 4.74 -4.97 -3.24
N SER A 20 5.32 -3.92 -2.63
CA SER A 20 4.53 -2.97 -1.86
C SER A 20 3.60 -2.07 -2.68
N PRO A 21 3.98 -1.52 -3.86
CA PRO A 21 3.03 -0.75 -4.67
C PRO A 21 1.90 -1.62 -5.22
N LEU A 22 2.19 -2.88 -5.60
CA LEU A 22 1.17 -3.86 -5.99
C LEU A 22 0.18 -4.11 -4.84
N ALA A 23 0.70 -4.36 -3.63
CA ALA A 23 -0.14 -4.62 -2.47
C ALA A 23 -1.05 -3.42 -2.15
N GLU A 24 -0.53 -2.20 -2.23
CA GLU A 24 -1.31 -0.98 -2.06
C GLU A 24 -2.44 -0.87 -3.09
N GLY A 25 -2.13 -1.07 -4.37
CA GLY A 25 -3.10 -1.02 -5.47
C GLY A 25 -4.19 -2.08 -5.35
N VAL A 26 -3.81 -3.34 -5.11
CA VAL A 26 -4.75 -4.46 -4.91
C VAL A 26 -5.62 -4.22 -3.69
N PHE A 27 -5.04 -3.82 -2.56
CA PHE A 27 -5.82 -3.55 -1.36
C PHE A 27 -6.82 -2.43 -1.59
N ARG A 28 -6.40 -1.33 -2.25
CA ARG A 28 -7.28 -0.21 -2.60
C ARG A 28 -8.46 -0.65 -3.47
N ALA A 29 -8.23 -1.50 -4.47
CA ALA A 29 -9.27 -2.04 -5.33
C ALA A 29 -10.27 -2.91 -4.54
N VAL A 30 -9.77 -3.91 -3.81
CA VAL A 30 -10.60 -4.82 -3.01
C VAL A 30 -11.38 -4.07 -1.92
N TRP A 31 -10.78 -3.05 -1.30
CA TRP A 31 -11.42 -2.22 -0.28
C TRP A 31 -12.60 -1.44 -0.86
N ALA A 32 -12.43 -0.87 -2.06
CA ALA A 32 -13.48 -0.17 -2.77
C ALA A 32 -14.61 -1.11 -3.21
N GLU A 33 -14.28 -2.29 -3.75
CA GLU A 33 -15.24 -3.32 -4.16
C GLU A 33 -16.12 -3.80 -3.00
N ARG A 34 -15.58 -3.83 -1.78
CA ARG A 34 -16.33 -4.21 -0.56
C ARG A 34 -17.18 -3.08 0.02
N GLY A 35 -17.20 -1.90 -0.60
CA GLY A 35 -18.00 -0.77 -0.13
C GLY A 35 -17.52 -0.15 1.19
N LEU A 36 -16.27 -0.38 1.58
CA LEU A 36 -15.72 0.06 2.88
C LEU A 36 -15.27 1.55 2.90
N GLY A 37 -15.61 2.32 1.87
CA GLY A 37 -15.40 3.77 1.80
C GLY A 37 -13.93 4.21 1.65
N ARG A 38 -13.69 5.53 1.56
CA ARG A 38 -12.36 6.15 1.33
C ARG A 38 -11.62 6.57 2.61
N ASN A 39 -12.10 6.16 3.79
CA ASN A 39 -11.56 6.65 5.06
C ASN A 39 -10.28 5.94 5.52
N MET A 40 -9.77 4.99 4.74
CA MET A 40 -8.51 4.30 5.00
C MET A 40 -7.36 5.01 4.27
N LEU A 41 -6.36 5.47 5.02
CA LEU A 41 -5.10 5.97 4.47
C LEU A 41 -4.23 4.79 4.04
N LEU A 42 -3.87 4.74 2.76
CA LEU A 42 -3.06 3.67 2.18
C LEU A 42 -1.86 4.29 1.50
N ASP A 43 -0.69 3.73 1.77
CA ASP A 43 0.58 4.14 1.18
C ASP A 43 1.53 2.93 1.08
N SER A 44 2.63 3.08 0.36
CA SER A 44 3.69 2.08 0.24
C SER A 44 5.08 2.69 0.32
N ALA A 45 6.04 1.94 0.88
CA ALA A 45 7.41 2.41 1.08
C ALA A 45 8.46 1.30 0.89
N ALA A 46 9.71 1.73 0.85
CA ALA A 46 10.90 0.89 0.76
C ALA A 46 11.62 0.82 2.12
N THR A 47 12.32 -0.29 2.39
CA THR A 47 13.31 -0.34 3.48
C THR A 47 14.67 0.21 3.05
N SER A 48 14.97 0.20 1.74
CA SER A 48 16.18 0.80 1.17
C SER A 48 15.86 2.12 0.44
N GLY A 49 16.89 2.90 0.13
CA GLY A 49 16.77 4.13 -0.67
C GLY A 49 17.11 3.98 -2.15
N TRP A 50 17.31 2.76 -2.65
CA TRP A 50 17.90 2.53 -3.97
C TRP A 50 17.00 2.96 -5.14
N GLU A 51 15.69 2.88 -4.96
CA GLU A 51 14.69 3.10 -6.01
C GLU A 51 13.83 4.34 -5.74
N VAL A 52 14.34 5.29 -4.93
CA VAL A 52 13.60 6.52 -4.63
C VAL A 52 13.41 7.33 -5.92
N GLY A 53 12.15 7.59 -6.26
CA GLY A 53 11.76 8.29 -7.48
C GLY A 53 11.58 7.38 -8.71
N SER A 54 11.91 6.08 -8.60
CA SER A 54 11.61 5.10 -9.63
C SER A 54 10.10 4.83 -9.70
N ALA A 55 9.58 4.58 -10.90
CA ALA A 55 8.22 4.08 -11.07
C ALA A 55 8.11 2.60 -10.65
N PRO A 56 6.90 2.11 -10.33
CA PRO A 56 6.67 0.67 -10.17
C PRO A 56 7.11 -0.13 -11.41
N ASP A 57 7.63 -1.32 -11.17
CA ASP A 57 8.06 -2.25 -12.20
C ASP A 57 6.86 -2.66 -13.07
N PRO A 58 6.94 -2.60 -14.40
CA PRO A 58 5.81 -2.91 -15.28
C PRO A 58 5.34 -4.36 -15.22
N ARG A 59 6.09 -5.27 -14.58
CA ARG A 59 5.71 -6.66 -14.35
C ARG A 59 4.90 -6.85 -13.07
N SER A 60 4.84 -5.83 -12.21
CA SER A 60 4.11 -5.86 -10.93
C SER A 60 2.66 -5.48 -11.08
#